data_AF-A0A0R1KCF1-F1
#
_entry.id   AF-A0A0R1KCF1-F1
#
_cell.length_a   1.000
_cell.length_b   1.000
_cell.length_c   1.000
_cell.angle_alpha   90.00
_cell.angle_beta   90.00
_cell.angle_gamma   90.00
#
_symmetry.space_group_name_H-M   'P 1'
#
loop_
_entity.id
_entity.type
_entity.pdbx_description
1 polymer ?
#
loop_
_entity_poly.entity_id
_entity_poly.type
_entity_poly.pdbx_seq_one_letter_code
_entity_poly.pdbx_strand_id
1 'polypeptide(L)'
;MSDKSNYINGLMKDRMILNLYTYNYSSPVTLVKDSLITLFSDENWRLSHNVNRFKIENIDMSLESDIISISDFEYSINELHDSYNIPTFRFPGLNPDLVLQFINNPAHGAGNGSDVYNFTQDSTECYEVLNDNLLITALQKAKTNHYQQLVPVKEDDDKFLVDLEYNKVMKQMYHRMACFRELYYVIPPFNNKNFNIVTPNSLSAVLYALDLGINAENIKKLILYPTLTPDELANVKLIYSKDIHTKLFEVYEITAIEDIGYYAPDDDDSNPATYDCYFYNPDSEELTTLIAHDDIDSALTYIYHKEYDPELNADQHKLTNALIDIADKHNLSIQRQLRRKSTISQINHIDFENKKLTSYDSELVQDYGNNCWIESVFNVIEKDTKNQVMYDMTIGQLFSYIVSLDYPSLEE
;
A
#
# COMPACT_ATOMS: atom_id res chain seq x y z
N MET A 1 22.47 33.09 14.00
CA MET A 1 22.34 31.74 13.42
C MET A 1 22.37 30.61 14.46
N SER A 2 22.65 30.83 15.75
CA SER A 2 23.06 29.70 16.62
C SER A 2 21.95 28.95 17.37
N ASP A 3 20.90 29.57 17.88
CA ASP A 3 20.07 28.86 18.89
C ASP A 3 18.97 27.97 18.31
N LYS A 4 18.45 28.31 17.12
CA LYS A 4 17.30 27.61 16.52
C LYS A 4 17.68 26.35 15.76
N SER A 5 18.74 26.43 14.94
CA SER A 5 19.28 25.26 14.25
C SER A 5 19.80 24.22 15.25
N ASN A 6 20.45 24.67 16.34
CA ASN A 6 20.92 23.78 17.40
C ASN A 6 19.79 23.02 18.11
N TYR A 7 18.60 23.62 18.25
CA TYR A 7 17.45 22.96 18.87
C TYR A 7 16.87 21.84 18.01
N ILE A 8 16.60 22.10 16.72
CA ILE A 8 16.04 21.11 15.78
C ILE A 8 17.03 19.95 15.59
N ASN A 9 18.31 20.26 15.41
CA ASN A 9 19.34 19.23 15.30
C ASN A 9 19.51 18.43 16.62
N GLY A 10 19.25 19.05 17.78
CA GLY A 10 19.17 18.35 19.06
C GLY A 10 17.99 17.38 19.13
N LEU A 11 16.79 17.81 18.70
CA LEU A 11 15.61 16.94 18.63
C LEU A 11 15.81 15.76 17.68
N MET A 12 16.42 15.99 16.51
CA MET A 12 16.76 14.91 15.57
C MET A 12 17.65 13.88 16.23
N LYS A 13 18.74 14.30 16.87
CA LYS A 13 19.69 13.38 17.48
C LYS A 13 19.07 12.48 18.56
N ASP A 14 18.13 13.02 19.33
CA ASP A 14 17.63 12.37 20.53
C ASP A 14 16.28 11.67 20.34
N ARG A 15 15.47 12.06 19.34
CA ARG A 15 14.06 11.64 19.24
C ARG A 15 13.53 11.37 17.84
N MET A 16 14.25 11.72 16.77
CA MET A 16 13.69 11.66 15.41
C MET A 16 14.69 11.12 14.39
N ILE A 17 14.23 10.21 13.53
CA ILE A 17 14.97 9.81 12.34
C ILE A 17 14.40 10.60 11.17
N LEU A 18 15.28 11.25 10.40
CA LEU A 18 14.90 11.95 9.19
C LEU A 18 15.52 11.26 7.98
N ASN A 19 14.67 10.79 7.09
CA ASN A 19 15.07 10.10 5.88
C ASN A 19 14.76 10.97 4.65
N LEU A 20 15.72 11.02 3.74
CA LEU A 20 15.61 11.62 2.42
C LEU A 20 15.48 10.50 1.39
N TYR A 21 14.36 10.52 0.68
CA TYR A 21 14.09 9.62 -0.43
C TYR A 21 14.29 10.39 -1.73
N THR A 22 15.16 9.86 -2.60
CA THR A 22 15.32 10.38 -3.96
C THR A 22 14.53 9.49 -4.91
N TYR A 23 13.74 10.11 -5.77
CA TYR A 23 12.93 9.44 -6.77
C TYR A 23 13.23 9.98 -8.16
N ASN A 24 13.24 9.09 -9.14
CA ASN A 24 13.22 9.41 -10.56
C ASN A 24 11.75 9.47 -11.01
N TYR A 25 11.34 10.58 -11.60
CA TYR A 25 9.94 10.83 -11.98
C TYR A 25 9.79 11.05 -13.49
N SER A 26 8.64 10.65 -14.03
CA SER A 26 8.18 11.06 -15.36
C SER A 26 7.64 12.49 -15.35
N SER A 27 7.45 13.06 -16.54
CA SER A 27 6.65 14.28 -16.68
C SER A 27 5.20 14.04 -16.24
N PRO A 28 4.55 15.02 -15.58
CA PRO A 28 3.15 14.90 -15.18
C PRO A 28 2.21 14.97 -16.38
N VAL A 29 1.17 14.14 -16.32
CA VAL A 29 0.07 14.13 -17.30
C VAL A 29 -1.22 14.45 -16.56
N THR A 30 -1.92 15.50 -16.99
CA THR A 30 -3.26 15.79 -16.47
C THR A 30 -4.25 14.81 -17.06
N LEU A 31 -4.98 14.11 -16.19
CA LEU A 31 -6.03 13.20 -16.61
C LEU A 31 -7.23 14.01 -17.11
N VAL A 32 -7.76 13.60 -18.26
CA VAL A 32 -8.94 14.19 -18.88
C VAL A 32 -9.89 13.09 -19.30
N LYS A 33 -11.18 13.40 -19.36
CA LYS A 33 -12.21 12.41 -19.69
C LYS A 33 -11.98 11.80 -21.07
N ASP A 34 -12.32 10.51 -21.17
CA ASP A 34 -12.27 9.73 -22.42
C ASP A 34 -10.89 9.71 -23.09
N SER A 35 -9.84 10.05 -22.34
CA SER A 35 -8.44 9.95 -22.76
C SER A 35 -7.98 8.50 -22.76
N LEU A 36 -7.06 8.17 -23.67
CA LEU A 36 -6.35 6.88 -23.66
C LEU A 36 -5.58 6.65 -22.35
N ILE A 37 -5.17 7.73 -21.68
CA ILE A 37 -4.44 7.69 -20.41
C ILE A 37 -5.47 7.71 -19.28
N THR A 38 -5.47 6.65 -18.47
CA THR A 38 -6.37 6.46 -17.34
C THR A 38 -5.58 6.43 -16.02
N LEU A 39 -6.29 6.20 -14.91
CA LEU A 39 -5.66 5.94 -13.61
C LEU A 39 -4.84 4.64 -13.60
N PHE A 40 -5.21 3.67 -14.43
CA PHE A 40 -4.72 2.28 -14.39
C PHE A 40 -3.96 1.87 -15.66
N SER A 41 -3.78 2.78 -16.61
CA SER A 41 -3.09 2.49 -17.87
C SER A 41 -1.60 2.20 -17.64
N ASP A 42 -1.03 1.34 -18.46
CA ASP A 42 0.30 0.74 -18.28
C ASP A 42 1.39 1.38 -19.15
N GLU A 43 1.38 2.71 -19.27
CA GLU A 43 2.34 3.41 -20.12
C GLU A 43 3.77 3.32 -19.58
N ASN A 44 4.72 3.17 -20.49
CA ASN A 44 6.15 3.23 -20.18
C ASN A 44 6.68 4.66 -20.36
N TRP A 45 6.29 5.58 -19.47
CA TRP A 45 6.82 6.95 -19.52
C TRP A 45 8.28 7.00 -19.08
N ARG A 46 9.07 7.77 -19.81
CA ARG A 46 10.48 8.00 -19.45
C ARG A 46 10.56 8.80 -18.15
N LEU A 47 11.29 8.26 -17.18
CA LEU A 47 11.69 8.99 -15.98
C LEU A 47 12.80 9.98 -16.35
N SER A 48 12.57 11.27 -16.12
CA SER A 48 13.36 12.37 -16.69
C SER A 48 13.94 13.34 -15.66
N HIS A 49 13.45 13.36 -14.42
CA HIS A 49 13.95 14.27 -13.40
C HIS A 49 13.94 13.66 -12.01
N ASN A 50 14.82 14.15 -11.14
CA ASN A 50 14.95 13.66 -9.78
C ASN A 50 14.20 14.58 -8.82
N VAL A 51 13.52 13.98 -7.86
CA VAL A 51 12.76 14.70 -6.86
C VAL A 51 13.06 14.10 -5.49
N ASN A 52 13.31 14.99 -4.54
CA ASN A 52 13.56 14.64 -3.16
C ASN A 52 12.27 14.71 -2.35
N ARG A 53 12.10 13.75 -1.46
CA ARG A 53 11.04 13.69 -0.47
C ARG A 53 11.59 13.33 0.89
N PHE A 54 10.91 13.78 1.94
CA PHE A 54 11.34 13.62 3.31
C PHE A 54 10.38 12.68 4.04
N LYS A 55 10.88 11.91 5.00
CA LYS A 55 10.08 11.12 5.93
C LYS A 55 10.62 11.34 7.33
N ILE A 56 9.74 11.64 8.27
CA ILE A 56 10.07 11.89 9.66
C ILE A 56 9.55 10.72 10.48
N GLU A 57 10.42 10.06 11.23
CA GLU A 57 10.05 8.95 12.11
C GLU A 57 10.38 9.34 13.56
N ASN A 58 9.42 9.15 14.47
CA ASN A 58 9.63 9.39 15.89
C ASN A 58 10.09 8.09 16.57
N ILE A 59 11.27 8.15 17.19
CA ILE A 59 11.90 7.02 17.88
C ILE A 59 11.05 6.54 19.08
N ASP A 60 10.39 7.46 19.79
CA ASP A 60 9.70 7.17 21.05
C ASP A 60 8.22 6.75 20.87
N MET A 61 7.58 7.16 19.77
CA MET A 61 6.12 7.02 19.61
C MET A 61 5.71 6.08 18.47
N SER A 62 6.65 5.46 17.75
CA SER A 62 6.36 4.66 16.53
C SER A 62 5.44 5.40 15.55
N LEU A 63 5.53 6.73 15.55
CA LEU A 63 4.77 7.61 14.66
C LEU A 63 5.68 7.97 13.51
N GLU A 64 5.29 7.54 12.33
CA GLU A 64 5.96 7.86 11.08
C GLU A 64 5.09 8.84 10.30
N SER A 65 5.70 9.88 9.74
CA SER A 65 5.04 10.65 8.70
C SER A 65 4.99 9.81 7.43
N ASP A 66 3.98 10.05 6.59
CA ASP A 66 4.10 9.72 5.18
C ASP A 66 5.22 10.53 4.52
N ILE A 67 5.51 10.20 3.27
CA ILE A 67 6.49 10.89 2.43
C ILE A 67 5.99 12.31 2.11
N ILE A 68 6.74 13.33 2.54
CA ILE A 68 6.37 14.76 2.42
C ILE A 68 7.28 15.53 1.46
N SER A 69 6.75 16.63 0.90
CA SER A 69 7.51 17.57 0.08
C SER A 69 8.46 18.43 0.92
N ILE A 70 9.39 19.15 0.27
CA ILE A 70 10.25 20.11 0.98
C ILE A 70 9.43 21.23 1.64
N SER A 71 8.35 21.68 0.99
CA SER A 71 7.52 22.77 1.53
C SER A 71 6.73 22.32 2.75
N ASP A 72 6.20 21.10 2.72
CA ASP A 72 5.53 20.50 3.87
C ASP A 72 6.51 20.24 5.00
N PHE A 73 7.72 19.80 4.68
CA PHE A 73 8.82 19.62 5.63
C PHE A 73 9.25 20.93 6.31
N GLU A 74 9.42 22.01 5.53
CA GLU A 74 9.68 23.35 6.05
C GLU A 74 8.54 23.80 6.98
N TYR A 75 7.28 23.56 6.58
CA TYR A 75 6.13 23.81 7.42
C TYR A 75 6.19 22.98 8.72
N SER A 76 6.54 21.70 8.65
CA SER A 76 6.70 20.82 9.83
C SER A 76 7.70 21.37 10.82
N ILE A 77 8.88 21.75 10.32
CA ILE A 77 9.96 22.27 11.16
C ILE A 77 9.55 23.58 11.82
N ASN A 78 8.80 24.43 11.10
CA ASN A 78 8.28 25.67 11.64
C ASN A 78 7.24 25.45 12.75
N GLU A 79 6.34 24.48 12.58
CA GLU A 79 5.37 24.08 13.61
C GLU A 79 6.04 23.44 14.83
N LEU A 80 7.06 22.58 14.63
CA LEU A 80 7.93 22.04 15.68
C LEU A 80 8.57 23.14 16.51
N HIS A 81 9.10 24.15 15.83
CA HIS A 81 9.75 25.30 16.46
C HIS A 81 8.77 26.10 17.33
N ASP A 82 7.52 26.23 16.88
CA ASP A 82 6.52 27.08 17.54
C ASP A 82 5.75 26.32 18.65
N SER A 83 5.65 24.98 18.60
CA SER A 83 4.82 24.17 19.52
C SER A 83 5.54 23.10 20.34
N TYR A 84 6.82 22.79 20.03
CA TYR A 84 7.59 21.69 20.63
C TYR A 84 6.99 20.28 20.44
N ASN A 85 5.94 20.14 19.64
CA ASN A 85 5.28 18.88 19.31
C ASN A 85 5.64 18.47 17.88
N ILE A 86 5.87 17.17 17.65
CA ILE A 86 6.08 16.65 16.30
C ILE A 86 4.77 16.76 15.51
N PRO A 87 4.73 17.51 14.39
CA PRO A 87 3.57 17.66 13.57
C PRO A 87 3.22 16.31 12.98
N THR A 88 1.99 15.88 13.21
CA THR A 88 1.44 14.68 12.61
C THR A 88 0.88 15.07 11.25
N PHE A 89 1.55 14.65 10.18
CA PHE A 89 0.98 14.77 8.84
C PHE A 89 0.01 13.63 8.64
N ARG A 90 -1.28 13.94 8.69
CA ARG A 90 -2.31 13.02 8.19
C ARG A 90 -2.51 13.35 6.72
N PHE A 91 -1.95 12.53 5.83
CA PHE A 91 -2.49 12.47 4.49
C PHE A 91 -3.87 11.82 4.54
N PRO A 92 -4.72 12.00 3.52
CA PRO A 92 -5.97 11.26 3.40
C PRO A 92 -5.64 9.77 3.24
N GLY A 93 -5.43 9.07 4.35
CA GLY A 93 -5.48 7.62 4.42
C GLY A 93 -6.91 7.14 4.25
N LEU A 94 -7.29 6.07 4.94
CA LEU A 94 -8.69 5.67 5.01
C LEU A 94 -9.54 6.80 5.60
N ASN A 95 -10.66 7.15 4.96
CA ASN A 95 -11.68 8.05 5.50
C ASN A 95 -12.81 7.19 6.08
N PRO A 96 -12.89 7.03 7.42
CA PRO A 96 -13.86 6.13 8.05
C PRO A 96 -15.32 6.53 7.79
N ASP A 97 -15.60 7.84 7.75
CA ASP A 97 -16.94 8.36 7.48
C ASP A 97 -17.41 7.94 6.09
N LEU A 98 -16.54 8.10 5.09
CA LEU A 98 -16.83 7.71 3.72
C LEU A 98 -17.13 6.21 3.62
N VAL A 99 -16.31 5.39 4.26
CA VAL A 99 -16.49 3.93 4.28
C VAL A 99 -17.84 3.56 4.88
N LEU A 100 -18.21 4.14 6.02
CA LEU A 100 -19.51 3.88 6.62
C LEU A 100 -20.67 4.36 5.77
N GLN A 101 -20.54 5.50 5.09
CA GLN A 101 -21.59 5.96 4.19
C GLN A 101 -21.82 4.96 3.05
N PHE A 102 -20.75 4.38 2.47
CA PHE A 102 -20.90 3.32 1.46
C PHE A 102 -21.51 2.05 2.03
N ILE A 103 -21.06 1.61 3.21
CA ILE A 103 -21.60 0.41 3.87
C ILE A 103 -23.08 0.62 4.20
N ASN A 104 -23.43 1.74 4.84
CA ASN A 104 -24.78 1.97 5.35
C ASN A 104 -25.79 2.39 4.28
N ASN A 105 -25.38 2.62 3.03
CA ASN A 105 -26.32 3.04 1.99
C ASN A 105 -26.91 1.84 1.22
N PRO A 106 -28.19 1.51 1.43
CA PRO A 106 -28.84 0.38 0.75
C PRO A 106 -29.04 0.58 -0.76
N ALA A 107 -28.80 1.79 -1.29
CA ALA A 107 -28.91 2.07 -2.73
C ALA A 107 -27.66 1.68 -3.54
N HIS A 108 -26.51 1.45 -2.88
CA HIS A 108 -25.20 1.34 -3.54
C HIS A 108 -24.75 -0.10 -3.86
N GLY A 109 -25.70 -1.03 -4.00
CA GLY A 109 -25.45 -2.37 -4.55
C GLY A 109 -24.77 -3.36 -3.59
N ALA A 110 -23.91 -2.93 -2.66
CA ALA A 110 -23.47 -3.80 -1.57
C ALA A 110 -24.70 -4.25 -0.77
N GLY A 111 -25.04 -5.53 -0.82
CA GLY A 111 -26.31 -6.05 -0.29
C GLY A 111 -26.58 -5.55 1.13
N ASN A 112 -27.76 -4.94 1.34
CA ASN A 112 -28.30 -4.55 2.65
C ASN A 112 -27.27 -4.17 3.75
N GLY A 113 -26.30 -3.30 3.46
CA GLY A 113 -25.44 -2.60 4.43
C GLY A 113 -24.98 -3.27 5.74
N SER A 114 -24.87 -4.61 5.80
CA SER A 114 -24.62 -5.37 7.05
C SER A 114 -23.51 -6.40 6.92
N ASP A 115 -22.80 -6.39 5.79
CA ASP A 115 -21.95 -7.51 5.42
C ASP A 115 -20.46 -7.15 5.36
N VAL A 116 -20.01 -5.90 5.53
CA VAL A 116 -18.56 -5.64 5.57
C VAL A 116 -18.01 -6.04 6.95
N TYR A 117 -17.03 -6.94 6.94
CA TYR A 117 -16.32 -7.36 8.14
C TYR A 117 -14.88 -6.93 8.09
N ASN A 118 -14.24 -6.81 9.23
CA ASN A 118 -12.79 -6.71 9.32
C ASN A 118 -12.20 -7.74 10.28
N PHE A 119 -10.90 -7.95 10.15
CA PHE A 119 -10.13 -8.78 11.07
C PHE A 119 -8.67 -8.34 11.05
N THR A 120 -7.97 -8.62 12.14
CA THR A 120 -6.53 -8.49 12.21
C THR A 120 -5.90 -9.84 11.97
N GLN A 121 -5.02 -9.92 10.98
CA GLN A 121 -4.16 -11.07 10.72
C GLN A 121 -2.79 -10.82 11.35
N ASP A 122 -2.09 -11.85 11.81
CA ASP A 122 -0.68 -11.80 12.21
C ASP A 122 0.02 -13.08 11.76
N SER A 123 1.26 -12.98 11.29
CA SER A 123 2.00 -14.15 10.82
C SER A 123 2.77 -14.78 11.98
N THR A 124 2.51 -16.06 12.21
CA THR A 124 3.22 -16.85 13.24
C THR A 124 4.53 -17.42 12.71
N GLU A 125 4.57 -17.81 11.44
CA GLU A 125 5.74 -18.39 10.78
C GLU A 125 5.77 -17.98 9.31
N CYS A 126 6.92 -17.53 8.82
CA CYS A 126 7.13 -17.20 7.41
C CYS A 126 8.35 -17.92 6.86
N TYR A 127 8.21 -18.41 5.63
CA TYR A 127 9.23 -19.15 4.92
C TYR A 127 9.42 -18.61 3.50
N GLU A 128 10.64 -18.23 3.16
CA GLU A 128 11.04 -17.90 1.79
C GLU A 128 11.24 -19.19 1.00
N VAL A 129 10.61 -19.29 -0.17
CA VAL A 129 10.84 -20.40 -1.10
C VAL A 129 12.19 -20.22 -1.77
N LEU A 130 13.08 -21.20 -1.60
CA LEU A 130 14.43 -21.19 -2.18
C LEU A 130 14.47 -21.85 -3.56
N ASN A 131 13.54 -22.77 -3.83
CA ASN A 131 13.51 -23.55 -5.05
C ASN A 131 12.08 -23.96 -5.44
N ASP A 132 11.52 -23.26 -6.44
CA ASP A 132 10.16 -23.47 -6.93
C ASP A 132 9.92 -24.90 -7.45
N ASN A 133 10.90 -25.49 -8.13
CA ASN A 133 10.76 -26.83 -8.71
C ASN A 133 10.65 -27.90 -7.61
N LEU A 134 11.43 -27.77 -6.55
CA LEU A 134 11.34 -28.68 -5.40
C LEU A 134 10.01 -28.50 -4.68
N LEU A 135 9.55 -27.26 -4.50
CA LEU A 135 8.25 -26.96 -3.91
C LEU A 135 7.11 -27.57 -4.72
N ILE A 136 7.04 -27.29 -6.03
CA ILE A 136 6.01 -27.82 -6.92
C ILE A 136 6.00 -29.35 -6.89
N THR A 137 7.18 -29.98 -6.94
CA THR A 137 7.30 -31.44 -6.86
C THR A 137 6.75 -31.97 -5.53
N ALA A 138 7.08 -31.32 -4.41
CA ALA A 138 6.56 -31.69 -3.09
C ALA A 138 5.03 -31.52 -3.02
N LEU A 139 4.48 -30.41 -3.52
CA LEU A 139 3.03 -30.16 -3.53
C LEU A 139 2.27 -31.17 -4.42
N GLN A 140 2.79 -31.49 -5.61
CA GLN A 140 2.18 -32.49 -6.51
C GLN A 140 2.18 -33.90 -5.89
N LYS A 141 3.29 -34.29 -5.25
CA LYS A 141 3.38 -35.56 -4.51
C LYS A 141 2.42 -35.58 -3.32
N ALA A 142 2.29 -34.47 -2.57
CA ALA A 142 1.38 -34.35 -1.44
C ALA A 142 -0.08 -34.53 -1.88
N LYS A 143 -0.48 -33.91 -3.01
CA LYS A 143 -1.81 -34.05 -3.61
C LYS A 143 -2.13 -35.48 -4.02
N THR A 144 -1.13 -36.22 -4.51
CA THR A 144 -1.31 -37.61 -4.99
C THR A 144 -1.34 -38.61 -3.84
N ASN A 145 -0.46 -38.43 -2.85
CA ASN A 145 -0.20 -39.44 -1.82
C ASN A 145 -0.88 -39.11 -0.48
N HIS A 146 -1.42 -37.90 -0.30
CA HIS A 146 -2.01 -37.40 0.95
C HIS A 146 -1.08 -37.46 2.18
N TYR A 147 0.24 -37.55 1.97
CA TYR A 147 1.26 -37.52 3.02
C TYR A 147 2.05 -36.22 2.97
N GLN A 148 2.46 -35.72 4.13
CA GLN A 148 3.36 -34.58 4.26
C GLN A 148 4.66 -34.83 3.46
N GLN A 149 5.01 -33.89 2.57
CA GLN A 149 6.20 -33.98 1.70
C GLN A 149 7.32 -33.02 2.12
N LEU A 150 7.04 -32.12 3.06
CA LEU A 150 7.99 -31.14 3.58
C LEU A 150 8.18 -31.34 5.08
N VAL A 151 9.43 -31.44 5.52
CA VAL A 151 9.79 -31.71 6.92
C VAL A 151 10.58 -30.53 7.48
N PRO A 152 10.25 -30.03 8.67
CA PRO A 152 11.04 -28.98 9.31
C PRO A 152 12.38 -29.54 9.82
N VAL A 153 13.48 -28.84 9.51
CA VAL A 153 14.84 -29.16 9.96
C VAL A 153 15.50 -27.88 10.48
N LYS A 154 16.30 -28.00 11.55
CA LYS A 154 17.10 -26.89 12.08
C LYS A 154 18.59 -27.13 11.78
N GLU A 155 19.25 -26.15 11.17
CA GLU A 155 20.69 -26.16 10.85
C GLU A 155 21.28 -24.77 11.15
N ASP A 156 22.39 -24.70 11.89
CA ASP A 156 23.15 -23.46 12.15
C ASP A 156 22.29 -22.23 12.51
N ASP A 157 21.36 -22.42 13.46
CA ASP A 157 20.34 -21.46 13.93
C ASP A 157 19.25 -21.03 12.95
N ASP A 158 19.37 -21.43 11.68
CA ASP A 158 18.32 -21.34 10.69
C ASP A 158 17.35 -22.55 10.81
N LYS A 159 16.09 -22.32 10.43
CA LYS A 159 15.08 -23.37 10.27
C LYS A 159 14.70 -23.45 8.80
N PHE A 160 14.56 -24.66 8.29
CA PHE A 160 14.25 -24.94 6.89
C PHE A 160 13.05 -25.89 6.81
N LEU A 161 12.30 -25.80 5.71
CA LEU A 161 11.44 -26.89 5.24
C LEU A 161 12.19 -27.61 4.12
N VAL A 162 12.43 -28.91 4.30
CA VAL A 162 13.16 -29.75 3.34
C VAL A 162 12.24 -30.80 2.74
N ASP A 163 12.54 -31.28 1.54
CA ASP A 163 11.84 -32.43 0.95
C ASP A 163 12.23 -33.76 1.65
N LEU A 164 11.64 -34.87 1.21
CA LEU A 164 11.94 -36.20 1.77
C LEU A 164 13.37 -36.68 1.49
N GLU A 165 14.11 -36.01 0.60
CA GLU A 165 15.52 -36.26 0.28
C GLU A 165 16.45 -35.27 1.03
N TYR A 166 15.90 -34.44 1.93
CA TYR A 166 16.60 -33.39 2.68
C TYR A 166 17.15 -32.24 1.84
N ASN A 167 16.61 -32.02 0.64
CA ASN A 167 16.91 -30.83 -0.13
C ASN A 167 16.16 -29.62 0.46
N LYS A 168 16.85 -28.50 0.64
CA LYS A 168 16.27 -27.26 1.18
C LYS A 168 15.25 -26.66 0.20
N VAL A 169 13.98 -26.66 0.59
CA VAL A 169 12.87 -26.14 -0.23
C VAL A 169 12.54 -24.71 0.19
N MET A 170 12.43 -24.48 1.50
CA MET A 170 12.16 -23.15 2.04
C MET A 170 13.06 -22.85 3.24
N LYS A 171 13.37 -21.57 3.46
CA LYS A 171 14.09 -21.08 4.64
C LYS A 171 13.16 -20.22 5.48
N GLN A 172 13.10 -20.49 6.78
CA GLN A 172 12.40 -19.62 7.71
C GLN A 172 13.09 -18.27 7.76
N MET A 173 12.31 -17.22 7.56
CA MET A 173 12.78 -15.85 7.66
C MET A 173 12.64 -15.38 9.11
N TYR A 174 13.73 -14.87 9.70
CA TYR A 174 13.65 -14.12 10.95
C TYR A 174 13.18 -12.70 10.62
N HIS A 175 11.90 -12.42 10.86
CA HIS A 175 11.37 -11.07 10.69
C HIS A 175 11.77 -10.22 11.90
N ARG A 176 12.57 -9.18 11.67
CA ARG A 176 12.68 -8.06 12.61
C ARG A 176 11.39 -7.23 12.47
N MET A 177 10.66 -7.11 13.57
CA MET A 177 9.52 -6.18 13.80
C MET A 177 8.18 -6.61 13.16
N ALA A 178 7.10 -6.51 13.95
CA ALA A 178 5.72 -6.04 13.70
C ALA A 178 4.99 -6.19 12.34
N CYS A 179 5.58 -6.70 11.26
CA CYS A 179 5.14 -6.43 9.89
C CYS A 179 4.09 -7.37 9.31
N PHE A 180 3.35 -8.13 10.12
CA PHE A 180 2.19 -8.88 9.60
C PHE A 180 0.93 -8.67 10.40
N ARG A 181 0.97 -7.84 11.45
CA ARG A 181 -0.26 -7.40 12.08
C ARG A 181 -0.97 -6.42 11.15
N GLU A 182 -1.71 -6.95 10.20
CA GLU A 182 -2.44 -6.18 9.21
C GLU A 182 -3.94 -6.26 9.49
N LEU A 183 -4.60 -5.12 9.32
CA LEU A 183 -6.04 -5.03 9.31
C LEU A 183 -6.52 -5.30 7.88
N TYR A 184 -7.40 -6.27 7.72
CA TYR A 184 -8.04 -6.57 6.44
C TYR A 184 -9.56 -6.44 6.55
N TYR A 185 -10.18 -6.18 5.40
CA TYR A 185 -11.63 -6.15 5.24
C TYR A 185 -12.09 -7.30 4.35
N VAL A 186 -13.22 -7.89 4.73
CA VAL A 186 -13.97 -8.88 3.95
C VAL A 186 -15.25 -8.22 3.46
N ILE A 187 -15.51 -8.35 2.16
CA ILE A 187 -16.76 -7.94 1.54
C ILE A 187 -17.42 -9.21 0.97
N PRO A 188 -18.45 -9.74 1.64
CA PRO A 188 -19.23 -10.91 1.25
C PRO A 188 -19.90 -10.74 -0.11
N PRO A 189 -20.49 -11.81 -0.67
CA PRO A 189 -20.69 -11.92 -2.10
C PRO A 189 -21.56 -10.82 -2.69
N PHE A 190 -20.97 -10.03 -3.58
CA PHE A 190 -21.69 -9.24 -4.57
C PHE A 190 -21.60 -9.98 -5.91
N ASN A 191 -22.73 -10.31 -6.54
CA ASN A 191 -22.77 -11.07 -7.80
C ASN A 191 -21.96 -12.39 -7.79
N ASN A 192 -22.04 -13.19 -6.71
CA ASN A 192 -21.36 -14.48 -6.53
C ASN A 192 -19.81 -14.43 -6.47
N LYS A 193 -19.19 -13.28 -6.20
CA LYS A 193 -17.74 -13.17 -5.94
C LYS A 193 -17.47 -12.44 -4.63
N ASN A 194 -16.61 -13.03 -3.80
CA ASN A 194 -16.20 -12.48 -2.51
C ASN A 194 -14.91 -11.67 -2.66
N PHE A 195 -14.80 -10.59 -1.88
CA PHE A 195 -13.52 -9.98 -1.56
C PHE A 195 -13.08 -10.51 -0.20
N ASN A 196 -12.18 -11.49 -0.21
CA ASN A 196 -11.73 -12.15 1.02
C ASN A 196 -10.71 -11.30 1.78
N ILE A 197 -9.96 -10.45 1.08
CA ILE A 197 -8.90 -9.62 1.65
C ILE A 197 -8.88 -8.28 0.91
N VAL A 198 -9.15 -7.19 1.62
CA VAL A 198 -9.03 -5.80 1.15
C VAL A 198 -8.25 -5.02 2.19
N THR A 199 -7.16 -4.38 1.80
CA THR A 199 -6.37 -3.54 2.71
C THR A 199 -7.10 -2.21 3.00
N PRO A 200 -6.81 -1.54 4.13
CA PRO A 200 -7.46 -0.28 4.49
C PRO A 200 -7.30 0.77 3.39
N ASN A 201 -6.10 0.84 2.78
CA ASN A 201 -5.81 1.79 1.70
C ASN A 201 -6.62 1.56 0.43
N SER A 202 -7.06 0.33 0.17
CA SER A 202 -7.84 -0.01 -1.04
C SER A 202 -9.35 0.00 -0.81
N LEU A 203 -9.83 0.02 0.44
CA LEU A 203 -11.24 -0.15 0.78
C LEU A 203 -12.15 0.90 0.13
N SER A 204 -11.80 2.20 0.25
CA SER A 204 -12.58 3.29 -0.36
C SER A 204 -12.72 3.11 -1.88
N ALA A 205 -11.64 2.68 -2.54
CA ALA A 205 -11.63 2.48 -3.97
C ALA A 205 -12.49 1.27 -4.40
N VAL A 206 -12.43 0.17 -3.64
CA VAL A 206 -13.26 -1.02 -3.86
C VAL A 206 -14.75 -0.70 -3.68
N LEU A 207 -15.12 -0.05 -2.57
CA LEU A 207 -16.51 0.30 -2.28
C LEU A 207 -17.09 1.25 -3.34
N TYR A 208 -16.32 2.26 -3.75
CA TYR A 208 -16.77 3.17 -4.79
C TYR A 208 -16.89 2.49 -6.16
N ALA A 209 -15.97 1.57 -6.51
CA ALA A 209 -16.08 0.81 -7.76
C ALA A 209 -17.30 -0.11 -7.77
N LEU A 210 -17.65 -0.71 -6.63
CA LEU A 210 -18.88 -1.49 -6.46
C LEU A 210 -20.13 -0.63 -6.64
N ASP A 211 -20.15 0.58 -6.07
CA ASP A 211 -21.24 1.54 -6.24
C ASP A 211 -21.45 1.93 -7.71
N LEU A 212 -20.34 2.12 -8.44
CA LEU A 212 -20.39 2.34 -9.89
C LEU A 212 -20.91 1.11 -10.66
N GLY A 213 -21.12 -0.04 -10.03
CA GLY A 213 -21.61 -1.26 -10.65
C GLY A 213 -20.54 -2.00 -11.45
N ILE A 214 -19.27 -1.84 -11.09
CA ILE A 214 -18.16 -2.57 -11.70
C ILE A 214 -18.12 -3.98 -11.14
N ASN A 215 -17.86 -4.95 -12.01
CA ASN A 215 -17.83 -6.34 -11.58
C ASN A 215 -16.62 -6.61 -10.67
N ALA A 216 -16.78 -7.53 -9.72
CA ALA A 216 -15.75 -7.81 -8.72
C ALA A 216 -14.41 -8.27 -9.32
N GLU A 217 -14.42 -8.97 -10.46
CA GLU A 217 -13.20 -9.41 -11.14
C GLU A 217 -12.37 -8.24 -11.64
N ASN A 218 -13.02 -7.27 -12.28
CA ASN A 218 -12.39 -6.07 -12.79
C ASN A 218 -11.92 -5.18 -11.63
N ILE A 219 -12.68 -5.09 -10.54
CA ILE A 219 -12.24 -4.40 -9.31
C ILE A 219 -10.94 -5.03 -8.78
N LYS A 220 -10.91 -6.37 -8.67
CA LYS A 220 -9.69 -7.08 -8.22
C LYS A 220 -8.51 -6.78 -9.14
N LYS A 221 -8.66 -6.91 -10.46
CA LYS A 221 -7.60 -6.63 -11.45
C LYS A 221 -7.10 -5.19 -11.44
N LEU A 222 -7.97 -4.21 -11.19
CA LEU A 222 -7.61 -2.78 -11.25
C LEU A 222 -7.06 -2.24 -9.93
N ILE A 223 -7.59 -2.71 -8.79
CA ILE A 223 -7.36 -2.07 -7.49
C ILE A 223 -6.57 -2.97 -6.53
N LEU A 224 -6.78 -4.29 -6.57
CA LEU A 224 -6.25 -5.20 -5.56
C LEU A 224 -5.03 -5.99 -6.04
N TYR A 225 -5.00 -6.37 -7.31
CA TYR A 225 -3.85 -7.06 -7.88
C TYR A 225 -2.72 -6.06 -8.15
N PRO A 226 -1.47 -6.42 -7.85
CA PRO A 226 -0.35 -5.54 -8.12
C PRO A 226 -0.10 -5.39 -9.62
N THR A 227 0.28 -4.19 -10.02
CA THR A 227 0.63 -3.88 -11.40
C THR A 227 2.10 -4.22 -11.64
N LEU A 228 2.39 -5.49 -11.92
CA LEU A 228 3.76 -5.95 -12.24
C LEU A 228 3.96 -6.09 -13.75
N THR A 229 5.19 -5.84 -14.20
CA THR A 229 5.69 -6.27 -15.51
C THR A 229 6.18 -7.72 -15.44
N PRO A 230 6.27 -8.44 -16.57
CA PRO A 230 6.82 -9.80 -16.58
C PRO A 230 8.24 -9.90 -16.01
N ASP A 231 9.08 -8.88 -16.22
CA ASP A 231 10.44 -8.84 -15.67
C ASP A 231 10.42 -8.62 -14.15
N GLU A 232 9.53 -7.77 -13.63
CA GLU A 232 9.34 -7.63 -12.18
C GLU A 232 8.83 -8.93 -11.57
N LEU A 233 7.84 -9.56 -12.21
CA LEU A 233 7.30 -10.86 -11.79
C LEU A 233 8.38 -11.95 -11.74
N ALA A 234 9.33 -11.96 -12.67
CA ALA A 234 10.41 -12.95 -12.69
C ALA A 234 11.40 -12.80 -11.52
N ASN A 235 11.43 -11.66 -10.84
CA ASN A 235 12.34 -11.36 -9.73
C ASN A 235 11.64 -11.38 -8.36
N VAL A 236 10.37 -11.78 -8.31
CA VAL A 236 9.62 -11.83 -7.05
C VAL A 236 10.02 -13.04 -6.22
N LYS A 237 9.88 -12.89 -4.90
CA LYS A 237 10.04 -13.98 -3.95
C LYS A 237 8.67 -14.56 -3.62
N LEU A 238 8.56 -15.88 -3.65
CA LEU A 238 7.39 -16.56 -3.11
C LEU A 238 7.59 -16.79 -1.61
N ILE A 239 6.61 -16.37 -0.81
CA ILE A 239 6.63 -16.53 0.64
C ILE A 239 5.47 -17.42 1.04
N TYR A 240 5.74 -18.36 1.94
CA TYR A 240 4.74 -19.16 2.63
C TYR A 240 4.60 -18.61 4.05
N SER A 241 3.44 -18.05 4.36
CA SER A 241 3.07 -17.63 5.72
C SER A 241 2.14 -18.64 6.37
N LYS A 242 2.22 -18.71 7.70
CA LYS A 242 1.23 -19.36 8.54
C LYS A 242 0.66 -18.30 9.44
N ASP A 243 -0.59 -17.97 9.18
CA ASP A 243 -1.23 -16.82 9.81
C ASP A 243 -2.22 -17.24 10.90
N ILE A 244 -2.40 -16.34 11.87
CA ILE A 244 -3.49 -16.34 12.84
C ILE A 244 -4.32 -15.08 12.61
N HIS A 245 -5.62 -15.15 12.87
CA HIS A 245 -6.49 -14.00 12.70
C HIS A 245 -7.44 -13.83 13.88
N THR A 246 -7.88 -12.60 14.12
CA THR A 246 -9.00 -12.35 15.03
C THR A 246 -10.30 -12.89 14.44
N LYS A 247 -11.36 -12.94 15.25
CA LYS A 247 -12.71 -13.15 14.71
C LYS A 247 -13.08 -12.01 13.76
N LEU A 248 -13.99 -12.29 12.83
CA LEU A 248 -14.56 -11.27 11.97
C LEU A 248 -15.42 -10.32 12.82
N PHE A 249 -15.15 -9.01 12.71
CA PHE A 249 -15.95 -7.96 13.33
C PHE A 249 -16.75 -7.22 12.27
N GLU A 250 -18.05 -7.07 12.49
CA GLU A 250 -18.92 -6.33 11.58
C GLU A 250 -18.61 -4.84 11.65
N VAL A 251 -18.52 -4.18 10.49
CA VAL A 251 -18.21 -2.75 10.39
C VAL A 251 -19.52 -1.97 10.29
N TYR A 252 -19.99 -1.43 11.42
CA TYR A 252 -21.23 -0.65 11.49
C TYR A 252 -21.05 0.77 12.07
N GLU A 253 -19.86 1.11 12.59
CA GLU A 253 -19.54 2.41 13.20
C GLU A 253 -18.07 2.80 13.01
N ILE A 254 -17.72 4.07 13.26
CA ILE A 254 -16.39 4.63 12.97
C ILE A 254 -15.32 3.94 13.82
N THR A 255 -15.64 3.70 15.09
CA THR A 255 -14.78 2.97 16.03
C THR A 255 -14.44 1.57 15.53
N ALA A 256 -15.33 0.89 14.80
CA ALA A 256 -15.02 -0.41 14.20
C ALA A 256 -13.97 -0.31 13.07
N ILE A 257 -13.82 0.87 12.45
CA ILE A 257 -12.80 1.14 11.42
C ILE A 257 -11.48 1.57 12.08
N GLU A 258 -11.55 2.34 13.16
CA GLU A 258 -10.38 2.95 13.83
C GLU A 258 -9.73 2.07 14.91
N ASP A 259 -10.49 1.31 15.70
CA ASP A 259 -10.00 0.68 16.95
C ASP A 259 -9.45 -0.76 16.78
N ILE A 260 -9.51 -1.36 15.59
CA ILE A 260 -9.34 -2.83 15.48
C ILE A 260 -7.87 -3.27 15.29
N GLY A 261 -6.96 -2.35 14.94
CA GLY A 261 -5.51 -2.62 14.96
C GLY A 261 -4.93 -3.00 16.34
N TYR A 262 -5.70 -2.82 17.43
CA TYR A 262 -5.29 -3.11 18.80
C TYR A 262 -5.59 -4.55 19.28
N TYR A 263 -6.47 -5.30 18.60
CA TYR A 263 -6.78 -6.66 19.02
C TYR A 263 -5.73 -7.64 18.47
N ALA A 264 -4.95 -8.24 19.37
CA ALA A 264 -4.06 -9.33 19.00
C ALA A 264 -4.89 -10.57 18.65
N PRO A 265 -4.57 -11.31 17.58
CA PRO A 265 -5.14 -12.64 17.37
C PRO A 265 -4.84 -13.53 18.58
N ASP A 266 -5.83 -14.27 19.08
CA ASP A 266 -5.61 -15.28 20.13
C ASP A 266 -5.00 -16.54 19.49
N ASP A 267 -3.93 -17.07 20.08
CA ASP A 267 -3.19 -18.26 19.61
C ASP A 267 -4.08 -19.53 19.45
N ASP A 268 -5.26 -19.55 20.07
CA ASP A 268 -6.16 -20.71 20.15
C ASP A 268 -7.12 -20.87 18.96
N ASP A 269 -7.31 -19.84 18.12
CA ASP A 269 -8.25 -19.85 16.97
C ASP A 269 -7.52 -20.11 15.62
N SER A 270 -6.51 -20.97 15.63
CA SER A 270 -5.75 -21.35 14.43
C SER A 270 -6.67 -22.00 13.37
N ASN A 271 -6.92 -21.28 12.27
CA ASN A 271 -7.55 -21.80 11.06
C ASN A 271 -6.47 -22.14 10.01
N PRO A 272 -6.79 -22.90 8.94
CA PRO A 272 -5.79 -23.61 8.13
C PRO A 272 -4.80 -22.64 7.48
N ALA A 273 -3.55 -23.10 7.33
CA ALA A 273 -2.52 -22.39 6.58
C ALA A 273 -3.09 -21.85 5.26
N THR A 274 -3.29 -20.54 5.19
CA THR A 274 -3.65 -19.82 3.98
C THR A 274 -2.40 -19.65 3.14
N TYR A 275 -2.52 -19.89 1.83
CA TYR A 275 -1.42 -19.60 0.92
C TYR A 275 -1.62 -18.20 0.40
N ASP A 276 -0.78 -17.32 0.89
CA ASP A 276 -0.85 -15.91 0.63
C ASP A 276 0.32 -15.55 -0.28
N CYS A 277 0.02 -14.96 -1.45
CA CYS A 277 1.06 -14.59 -2.40
C CYS A 277 1.41 -13.12 -2.18
N TYR A 278 2.61 -12.92 -1.66
CA TYR A 278 3.27 -11.64 -1.59
C TYR A 278 4.36 -11.58 -2.65
N PHE A 279 4.54 -10.42 -3.26
CA PHE A 279 5.74 -10.11 -4.02
C PHE A 279 6.66 -9.24 -3.18
N TYR A 280 7.97 -9.48 -3.28
CA TYR A 280 8.96 -8.63 -2.62
C TYR A 280 9.04 -7.29 -3.35
N ASN A 281 8.75 -6.19 -2.66
CA ASN A 281 8.94 -4.86 -3.20
C ASN A 281 10.38 -4.41 -2.89
N PRO A 282 11.28 -4.33 -3.89
CA PRO A 282 12.64 -3.86 -3.67
C PRO A 282 12.67 -2.40 -3.22
N ASP A 283 11.59 -1.64 -3.39
CA ASP A 283 11.48 -0.28 -2.90
C ASP A 283 11.48 -0.30 -1.38
N SER A 284 10.43 -0.81 -0.74
CA SER A 284 10.30 -0.76 0.71
C SER A 284 11.14 -1.81 1.43
N GLU A 285 11.72 -2.78 0.72
CA GLU A 285 12.17 -4.06 1.31
C GLU A 285 11.05 -4.80 2.07
N GLU A 286 9.80 -4.35 1.86
CA GLU A 286 8.60 -4.95 2.40
C GLU A 286 7.93 -5.81 1.33
N LEU A 287 6.91 -6.53 1.76
CA LEU A 287 6.04 -7.28 0.90
C LEU A 287 4.98 -6.36 0.30
N THR A 288 4.65 -6.60 -0.96
CA THR A 288 3.53 -5.95 -1.66
C THR A 288 2.19 -6.33 -1.04
N THR A 289 1.12 -5.67 -1.51
CA THR A 289 -0.26 -6.07 -1.22
C THR A 289 -0.47 -7.56 -1.47
N LEU A 290 -1.03 -8.22 -0.46
CA LEU A 290 -1.41 -9.61 -0.47
C LEU A 290 -2.39 -9.95 -1.61
N ILE A 291 -2.07 -10.98 -2.41
CA ILE A 291 -3.05 -11.70 -3.22
C ILE A 291 -3.60 -12.89 -2.42
N ALA A 292 -4.90 -12.85 -2.14
CA ALA A 292 -5.61 -13.92 -1.43
C ALA A 292 -5.52 -15.25 -2.19
N HIS A 293 -5.45 -16.36 -1.45
CA HIS A 293 -5.34 -17.73 -1.98
C HIS A 293 -6.21 -18.02 -3.20
N ASP A 294 -7.51 -17.71 -3.11
CA ASP A 294 -8.50 -18.01 -4.15
C ASP A 294 -8.29 -17.20 -5.45
N ASP A 295 -7.54 -16.10 -5.37
CA ASP A 295 -7.31 -15.16 -6.46
C ASP A 295 -5.94 -15.36 -7.15
N ILE A 296 -5.06 -16.21 -6.62
CA ILE A 296 -3.67 -16.35 -7.09
C ILE A 296 -3.61 -16.73 -8.57
N ASP A 297 -4.38 -17.74 -9.00
CA ASP A 297 -4.33 -18.24 -10.39
C ASP A 297 -4.82 -17.18 -11.39
N SER A 298 -5.95 -16.53 -11.10
CA SER A 298 -6.48 -15.44 -11.92
C SER A 298 -5.57 -14.23 -11.95
N ALA A 299 -5.00 -13.84 -10.80
CA ALA A 299 -4.10 -12.70 -10.70
C ALA A 299 -2.81 -12.93 -11.49
N LEU A 300 -2.15 -14.08 -11.31
CA LEU A 300 -0.91 -14.41 -12.02
C LEU A 300 -1.15 -14.56 -13.53
N THR A 301 -2.26 -15.18 -13.93
CA THR A 301 -2.65 -15.28 -15.34
C THR A 301 -2.81 -13.89 -15.94
N TYR A 302 -3.51 -13.00 -15.25
CA TYR A 302 -3.70 -11.61 -15.70
C TYR A 302 -2.38 -10.84 -15.77
N ILE A 303 -1.54 -10.91 -14.74
CA ILE A 303 -0.26 -10.20 -14.67
C ILE A 303 0.69 -10.69 -15.77
N TYR A 304 0.75 -11.99 -16.03
CA TYR A 304 1.68 -12.57 -17.00
C TYR A 304 1.22 -12.34 -18.44
N HIS A 305 -0.07 -12.52 -18.73
CA HIS A 305 -0.58 -12.46 -20.10
C HIS A 305 -1.04 -11.08 -20.54
N LYS A 306 -1.51 -10.23 -19.62
CA LYS A 306 -2.11 -8.89 -19.86
C LYS A 306 -2.81 -8.80 -21.22
N GLU A 307 -3.83 -9.65 -21.42
CA GLU A 307 -4.62 -9.61 -22.64
C GLU A 307 -5.54 -8.39 -22.65
N TYR A 308 -5.72 -7.79 -23.82
CA TYR A 308 -6.67 -6.68 -23.98
C TYR A 308 -8.09 -7.17 -23.72
N ASP A 309 -8.70 -6.65 -22.66
CA ASP A 309 -10.08 -6.93 -22.26
C ASP A 309 -10.92 -5.65 -22.46
N PRO A 310 -11.84 -5.62 -23.45
CA PRO A 310 -12.68 -4.45 -23.72
C PRO A 310 -13.56 -4.05 -22.54
N GLU A 311 -14.04 -5.01 -21.74
CA GLU A 311 -14.91 -4.73 -20.58
C GLU A 311 -14.09 -4.12 -19.44
N LEU A 312 -12.91 -4.68 -19.17
CA LEU A 312 -11.96 -4.12 -18.21
C LEU A 312 -11.57 -2.68 -18.60
N ASN A 313 -11.28 -2.44 -19.87
CA ASN A 313 -10.94 -1.10 -20.37
C ASN A 313 -12.12 -0.11 -20.22
N ALA A 314 -13.34 -0.54 -20.52
CA ALA A 314 -14.53 0.29 -20.29
C ALA A 314 -14.68 0.66 -18.80
N ASP A 315 -14.44 -0.28 -17.89
CA ASP A 315 -14.47 -0.03 -16.44
C ASP A 315 -13.32 0.88 -15.96
N GLN A 316 -12.12 0.79 -16.56
CA GLN A 316 -11.03 1.73 -16.30
C GLN A 316 -11.41 3.18 -16.65
N HIS A 317 -11.99 3.39 -17.83
CA HIS A 317 -12.47 4.70 -18.25
C HIS A 317 -13.60 5.18 -17.35
N LYS A 318 -14.53 4.29 -16.98
CA LYS A 318 -15.65 4.62 -16.10
C LYS A 318 -15.16 5.12 -14.74
N LEU A 319 -14.23 4.43 -14.08
CA LEU A 319 -13.63 4.86 -12.81
C LEU A 319 -12.89 6.18 -12.96
N THR A 320 -12.05 6.29 -13.99
CA THR A 320 -11.25 7.49 -14.24
C THR A 320 -12.14 8.72 -14.48
N ASN A 321 -13.13 8.59 -15.35
CA ASN A 321 -14.06 9.66 -15.67
C ASN A 321 -14.87 10.07 -14.43
N ALA A 322 -15.32 9.11 -13.62
CA ALA A 322 -16.08 9.39 -12.41
C ALA A 322 -15.25 10.18 -11.37
N LEU A 323 -13.96 9.86 -11.19
CA LEU A 323 -13.08 10.65 -10.32
C LEU A 323 -12.79 12.04 -10.88
N ILE A 324 -12.61 12.15 -12.20
CA ILE A 324 -12.45 13.46 -12.86
C ILE A 324 -13.73 14.30 -12.69
N ASP A 325 -14.91 13.70 -12.78
CA ASP A 325 -16.19 14.38 -12.56
C ASP A 325 -16.28 15.03 -11.17
N ILE A 326 -15.92 14.27 -10.13
CA ILE A 326 -15.88 14.79 -8.76
C ILE A 326 -14.83 15.89 -8.65
N ALA A 327 -13.60 15.64 -9.12
CA ALA A 327 -12.53 16.65 -9.07
C ALA A 327 -12.95 17.95 -9.78
N ASP A 328 -13.56 17.85 -10.96
CA ASP A 328 -14.01 18.98 -11.77
C ASP A 328 -15.06 19.83 -11.03
N LYS A 329 -16.02 19.18 -10.35
CA LYS A 329 -17.06 19.83 -9.54
C LYS A 329 -16.47 20.66 -8.40
N HIS A 330 -15.35 20.22 -7.85
CA HIS A 330 -14.62 20.90 -6.76
C HIS A 330 -13.47 21.80 -7.26
N ASN A 331 -13.44 22.14 -8.55
CA ASN A 331 -12.40 22.97 -9.17
C ASN A 331 -10.97 22.39 -9.07
N LEU A 332 -10.86 21.07 -9.04
CA LEU A 332 -9.61 20.32 -8.96
C LEU A 332 -9.31 19.61 -10.28
N SER A 333 -8.04 19.26 -10.47
CA SER A 333 -7.56 18.42 -11.57
C SER A 333 -6.62 17.36 -11.02
N ILE A 334 -6.66 16.17 -11.61
CA ILE A 334 -5.81 15.04 -11.21
C ILE A 334 -4.67 14.94 -12.21
N GLN A 335 -3.43 14.93 -11.71
CA GLN A 335 -2.24 14.64 -12.51
C GLN A 335 -1.68 13.28 -12.10
N ARG A 336 -1.32 12.48 -13.10
CA ARG A 336 -0.65 11.21 -12.91
C ARG A 336 0.83 11.34 -13.31
N GLN A 337 1.68 10.68 -12.55
CA GLN A 337 3.11 10.52 -12.83
C GLN A 337 3.53 9.08 -12.55
N LEU A 338 4.61 8.67 -13.20
CA LEU A 338 5.36 7.48 -12.81
C LEU A 338 6.56 7.91 -11.98
N ARG A 339 6.87 7.16 -10.93
CA ARG A 339 8.09 7.34 -10.15
C ARG A 339 8.78 6.02 -9.87
N ARG A 340 10.09 6.09 -9.64
CA ARG A 340 10.92 4.99 -9.15
C ARG A 340 11.83 5.50 -8.05
N LYS A 341 11.87 4.82 -6.91
CA LYS A 341 12.85 5.16 -5.87
C LYS A 341 14.26 4.86 -6.35
N SER A 342 15.20 5.78 -6.11
CA SER A 342 16.60 5.58 -6.47
C SER A 342 17.49 5.39 -5.26
N THR A 343 17.31 6.20 -4.22
CA THR A 343 18.18 6.16 -3.04
C THR A 343 17.41 6.51 -1.78
N ILE A 344 17.91 6.02 -0.64
CA ILE A 344 17.55 6.47 0.69
C ILE A 344 18.82 6.99 1.37
N SER A 345 18.73 8.19 1.92
CA SER A 345 19.78 8.80 2.73
C SER A 345 19.22 9.21 4.08
N GLN A 346 19.96 9.00 5.16
CA GLN A 346 19.59 9.51 6.47
C GLN A 346 20.18 10.92 6.64
N ILE A 347 19.35 11.88 7.01
CA ILE A 347 19.77 13.25 7.28
C ILE A 347 20.27 13.34 8.71
N ASN A 348 21.52 13.75 8.85
CA ASN A 348 22.21 13.87 10.15
C ASN A 348 22.25 15.31 10.66
N HIS A 349 22.15 16.28 9.75
CA HIS A 349 22.19 17.70 10.10
C HIS A 349 21.35 18.53 9.13
N ILE A 350 20.75 19.59 9.64
CA ILE A 350 19.97 20.55 8.87
C ILE A 350 20.37 21.98 9.22
N ASP A 351 20.56 22.79 8.18
CA ASP A 351 20.65 24.24 8.29
C ASP A 351 19.33 24.90 7.92
N PHE A 352 18.89 25.80 8.79
CA PHE A 352 17.60 26.44 8.67
C PHE A 352 17.69 27.94 8.98
N GLU A 353 17.22 28.76 8.04
CA GLU A 353 17.22 30.21 8.15
C GLU A 353 15.89 30.80 7.68
N ASN A 354 15.36 31.77 8.43
CA ASN A 354 14.13 32.49 8.05
C ASN A 354 12.97 31.56 7.66
N LYS A 355 12.75 30.51 8.45
CA LYS A 355 11.69 29.52 8.22
C LYS A 355 11.86 28.64 6.97
N LYS A 356 13.07 28.57 6.39
CA LYS A 356 13.39 27.77 5.20
C LYS A 356 14.64 26.92 5.37
N LEU A 357 14.63 25.78 4.69
CA LEU A 357 15.75 24.85 4.62
C LEU A 357 16.81 25.42 3.67
N THR A 358 18.02 25.69 4.17
CA THR A 358 19.12 26.22 3.35
C THR A 358 20.06 25.12 2.88
N SER A 359 20.35 24.16 3.74
CA SER A 359 21.21 23.00 3.46
C SER A 359 20.91 21.88 4.44
N TYR A 360 21.36 20.66 4.10
CA TYR A 360 21.34 19.51 4.98
C TYR A 360 22.51 18.58 4.64
N ASP A 361 23.03 17.91 5.65
CA ASP A 361 24.01 16.85 5.50
C ASP A 361 23.33 15.50 5.65
N SER A 362 23.53 14.63 4.66
CA SER A 362 22.95 13.29 4.63
C SER A 362 23.98 12.22 4.32
N GLU A 363 23.84 11.05 4.95
CA GLU A 363 24.60 9.86 4.64
C GLU A 363 23.75 8.90 3.81
N LEU A 364 24.32 8.38 2.71
CA LEU A 364 23.63 7.40 1.87
C LEU A 364 23.50 6.09 2.64
N VAL A 365 22.25 5.69 2.91
CA VAL A 365 21.94 4.41 3.57
C VAL A 365 21.87 3.31 2.52
N GLN A 366 21.17 3.59 1.41
CA GLN A 366 20.93 2.60 0.38
C GLN A 366 20.85 3.24 -1.01
N ASP A 367 21.55 2.61 -1.97
CA ASP A 367 21.45 2.91 -3.39
C ASP A 367 20.79 1.73 -4.12
N TYR A 368 19.57 1.96 -4.58
CA TYR A 368 18.81 0.97 -5.34
C TYR A 368 19.10 1.05 -6.85
N GLY A 369 19.72 2.13 -7.32
CA GLY A 369 19.90 2.41 -8.75
C GLY A 369 18.58 2.33 -9.53
N ASN A 370 18.44 1.29 -10.34
CA ASN A 370 17.25 1.01 -11.16
C ASN A 370 16.47 -0.24 -10.72
N ASN A 371 16.80 -0.79 -9.55
CA ASN A 371 16.23 -2.06 -9.09
C ASN A 371 14.84 -1.90 -8.47
N CYS A 372 14.48 -0.67 -8.11
CA CYS A 372 13.16 -0.32 -7.63
C CYS A 372 12.10 -0.36 -8.74
N TRP A 373 10.86 -0.67 -8.36
CA TRP A 373 9.73 -0.71 -9.27
C TRP A 373 9.31 0.68 -9.74
N ILE A 374 8.58 0.72 -10.85
CA ILE A 374 7.93 1.95 -11.30
C ILE A 374 6.49 1.91 -10.82
N GLU A 375 6.11 2.89 -10.00
CA GLU A 375 4.74 3.03 -9.52
C GLU A 375 4.07 4.29 -10.07
N SER A 376 2.74 4.24 -10.15
CA SER A 376 1.92 5.41 -10.47
C SER A 376 1.60 6.18 -9.20
N VAL A 377 1.80 7.50 -9.25
CA VAL A 377 1.39 8.42 -8.19
C VAL A 377 0.58 9.57 -8.74
N PHE A 378 -0.23 10.16 -7.86
CA PHE A 378 -1.23 11.14 -8.22
C PHE A 378 -1.07 12.43 -7.43
N ASN A 379 -1.12 13.53 -8.16
CA ASN A 379 -1.17 14.87 -7.61
C ASN A 379 -2.56 15.45 -7.84
N VAL A 380 -3.08 16.20 -6.88
CA VAL A 380 -4.32 16.96 -7.04
C VAL A 380 -4.02 18.43 -7.02
N ILE A 381 -4.52 19.15 -8.02
CA ILE A 381 -4.16 20.54 -8.30
C ILE A 381 -5.42 21.37 -8.45
N GLU A 382 -5.47 22.50 -7.74
CA GLU A 382 -6.52 23.50 -7.91
C GLU A 382 -6.39 24.17 -9.29
N LYS A 383 -7.47 24.17 -10.08
CA LYS A 383 -7.42 24.58 -11.48
C LYS A 383 -7.09 26.05 -11.68
N ASP A 384 -7.57 26.93 -10.80
CA ASP A 384 -7.44 28.36 -10.95
C ASP A 384 -6.04 28.86 -10.56
N THR A 385 -5.55 28.42 -9.41
CA THR A 385 -4.26 28.86 -8.87
C THR A 385 -3.10 28.03 -9.39
N LYS A 386 -3.37 26.82 -9.90
CA LYS A 386 -2.38 25.77 -10.18
C LYS A 386 -1.60 25.36 -8.94
N ASN A 387 -2.12 25.66 -7.75
CA ASN A 387 -1.54 25.18 -6.51
C ASN A 387 -1.80 23.70 -6.38
N GLN A 388 -0.75 22.97 -6.04
CA GLN A 388 -0.86 21.56 -5.75
C GLN A 388 -1.38 21.40 -4.32
N VAL A 389 -2.50 20.70 -4.18
CA VAL A 389 -3.24 20.49 -2.93
C VAL A 389 -2.78 19.23 -2.24
N MET A 390 -2.58 18.16 -3.03
CA MET A 390 -2.05 16.88 -2.57
C MET A 390 -0.95 16.40 -3.51
N TYR A 391 0.03 15.70 -2.95
CA TYR A 391 1.25 15.28 -3.63
C TYR A 391 1.43 13.77 -3.49
N ASP A 392 1.94 13.13 -4.54
CA ASP A 392 2.50 11.78 -4.47
C ASP A 392 1.53 10.71 -3.92
N MET A 393 0.22 10.92 -4.08
CA MET A 393 -0.78 10.01 -3.52
C MET A 393 -0.75 8.67 -4.24
N THR A 394 -0.91 7.59 -3.48
CA THR A 394 -1.25 6.28 -4.02
C THR A 394 -2.67 6.29 -4.61
N ILE A 395 -3.01 5.27 -5.39
CA ILE A 395 -4.37 5.15 -5.93
C ILE A 395 -5.43 5.14 -4.81
N GLY A 396 -5.17 4.42 -3.71
CA GLY A 396 -6.06 4.35 -2.56
C GLY A 396 -6.30 5.70 -1.89
N GLN A 397 -5.22 6.46 -1.65
CA GLN A 397 -5.28 7.81 -1.09
C GLN A 397 -6.00 8.78 -2.02
N LEU A 398 -5.79 8.68 -3.34
CA LEU A 398 -6.51 9.50 -4.32
C LEU A 398 -8.02 9.25 -4.25
N PHE A 399 -8.45 7.99 -4.24
CA PHE A 399 -9.87 7.64 -4.13
C PHE A 399 -10.45 8.13 -2.82
N SER A 400 -9.79 7.85 -1.70
CA SER A 400 -10.23 8.31 -0.38
C SER A 400 -10.43 9.82 -0.33
N TYR A 401 -9.46 10.58 -0.85
CA TYR A 401 -9.53 12.03 -0.93
C TYR A 401 -10.63 12.53 -1.87
N ILE A 402 -10.57 12.20 -3.16
CA ILE A 402 -11.48 12.77 -4.16
C ILE A 402 -12.92 12.38 -3.87
N VAL A 403 -13.19 11.12 -3.55
CA VAL A 403 -14.55 10.66 -3.29
C VAL A 403 -15.12 11.32 -2.04
N SER A 404 -14.31 11.55 -0.99
CA SER A 404 -14.78 12.25 0.21
C SER A 404 -15.30 13.67 -0.04
N LEU A 405 -14.90 14.32 -1.14
CA LEU A 405 -15.39 15.66 -1.49
C LEU A 405 -16.88 15.66 -1.87
N ASP A 406 -17.39 14.53 -2.38
CA ASP A 406 -18.80 14.37 -2.74
C ASP A 406 -19.65 13.73 -1.64
N TYR A 407 -19.01 13.25 -0.58
CA TYR A 407 -19.60 12.63 0.58
C TYR A 407 -19.03 13.27 1.86
N PRO A 408 -19.33 14.56 2.11
CA PRO A 408 -18.84 15.24 3.30
C PRO A 408 -19.29 14.48 4.56
N SER A 409 -18.46 14.58 5.61
CA SER A 409 -18.67 13.91 6.90
C SER A 409 -20.09 14.10 7.41
N LEU A 410 -20.65 13.08 8.09
CA LEU A 410 -21.99 13.14 8.69
C LEU A 410 -22.11 14.20 9.81
N GLU A 411 -20.99 14.81 10.20
CA GLU A 411 -20.96 16.00 11.06
C GLU A 411 -21.00 17.30 10.22
N GLU A 412 -22.21 17.72 9.85
CA GLU A 412 -22.56 19.13 9.64
C GLU A 412 -23.84 19.50 10.41
#